data_AF-A0A358MJP4-F1
#
_entry.id   AF-A0A358MJP4-F1
#
_cell.length_a   1.000
_cell.length_b   1.000
_cell.length_c   1.000
_cell.angle_alpha   90.00
_cell.angle_beta   90.00
_cell.angle_gamma   90.00
#
_symmetry.space_group_name_H-M   'P 1'
#
loop_
_entity.id
_entity.type
_entity.pdbx_description
1 polymer ?
#
loop_
_entity_poly.entity_id
_entity_poly.type
_entity_poly.pdbx_seq_one_letter_code
_entity_poly.pdbx_strand_id
1 'polypeptide(L)' 'KVLTYIADITVNGHPETAGRARPAAEVKAPKPPKISLEPPKPGTRTLLDAQGPKAVADWMLAQDRLLLTDTTMRD' A
#
# COMPACT_ATOMS: atom_id res chain seq x y z
N LYS A 1 1.08 -21.87 -15.89
CA LYS A 1 -0.06 -20.94 -15.64
C LYS A 1 0.33 -19.48 -15.87
N VAL A 2 1.38 -18.93 -15.22
CA VAL A 2 1.82 -17.54 -15.48
C VAL A 2 2.24 -17.30 -16.93
N LEU A 3 3.05 -18.19 -17.53
CA LEU A 3 3.47 -18.04 -18.93
C LEU A 3 2.30 -18.06 -19.92
N THR A 4 1.28 -18.88 -19.65
CA THR A 4 0.05 -18.92 -20.44
C THR A 4 -0.69 -17.58 -20.39
N TYR A 5 -0.79 -16.98 -19.20
CA TYR A 5 -1.41 -15.67 -19.02
C TYR A 5 -0.63 -14.56 -19.74
N ILE A 6 0.70 -14.52 -19.59
CA ILE A 6 1.54 -13.53 -20.29
C ILE A 6 1.37 -13.66 -21.81
N ALA A 7 1.37 -14.89 -22.35
CA ALA A 7 1.17 -15.13 -23.77
C ALA A 7 -0.20 -14.64 -24.25
N ASP A 8 -1.27 -14.98 -23.51
CA ASP A 8 -2.64 -14.59 -23.83
C ASP A 8 -2.81 -13.06 -23.86
N ILE A 9 -2.38 -12.34 -22.81
CA ILE A 9 -2.50 -10.87 -22.75
C ILE A 9 -1.60 -10.16 -23.75
N THR A 10 -0.47 -10.77 -24.14
CA THR A 10 0.43 -10.19 -25.16
C THR A 10 -0.21 -10.22 -26.54
N VAL A 11 -0.98 -11.27 -26.85
CA VAL A 11 -1.66 -11.43 -28.15
C VAL A 11 -3.02 -10.72 -28.17
N ASN A 12 -3.82 -10.90 -27.13
CA ASN A 12 -5.22 -10.47 -27.10
C ASN A 12 -5.43 -9.12 -26.37
N GLY A 13 -4.41 -8.60 -25.68
CA GLY A 13 -4.55 -7.45 -24.80
C GLY A 13 -5.25 -7.78 -23.48
N HIS A 14 -5.23 -6.84 -22.53
CA HIS A 14 -5.93 -7.00 -21.25
C HIS A 14 -7.29 -6.28 -21.29
N PRO A 15 -8.41 -6.94 -20.93
CA PRO A 15 -9.75 -6.36 -21.06
C PRO A 15 -9.93 -5.08 -20.24
N GLU A 16 -9.35 -5.00 -19.03
CA GLU A 16 -9.46 -3.80 -18.18
C GLU A 16 -8.70 -2.57 -18.72
N THR A 17 -7.78 -2.75 -19.66
CA THR A 17 -7.01 -1.65 -20.28
C THR A 17 -7.43 -1.35 -21.72
N ALA A 18 -8.36 -2.13 -22.27
CA ALA A 18 -8.88 -1.93 -23.61
C ALA A 18 -9.52 -0.53 -23.75
N GLY A 19 -9.13 0.19 -24.81
CA GLY A 19 -9.62 1.55 -25.07
C GLY A 19 -9.08 2.65 -24.15
N ARG A 20 -8.24 2.32 -23.15
CA ARG A 20 -7.57 3.32 -22.31
C ARG A 20 -6.29 3.84 -22.97
N ALA A 21 -5.92 5.08 -22.65
CA ALA A 21 -4.65 5.65 -23.07
C ALA A 21 -3.49 4.80 -22.52
N ARG A 22 -2.47 4.59 -23.36
CA ARG A 22 -1.25 3.91 -22.91
C ARG A 22 -0.46 4.83 -21.98
N PRO A 23 0.29 4.27 -21.01
CA PRO A 23 1.30 5.04 -20.29
C PRO A 23 2.30 5.68 -21.26
N ALA A 24 2.89 6.79 -20.84
CA ALA A 24 3.97 7.44 -21.58
C ALA A 24 5.14 6.45 -21.81
N ALA A 25 5.75 6.49 -22.99
CA ALA A 25 6.78 5.53 -23.39
C ALA A 25 8.03 5.62 -22.49
N GLU A 26 8.26 6.79 -21.91
CA GLU A 26 9.38 7.16 -21.06
C GLU A 26 9.09 7.05 -19.54
N VAL A 27 7.98 6.41 -19.16
CA VAL A 27 7.63 6.25 -17.74
C VAL A 27 8.74 5.48 -17.00
N LYS A 28 9.22 6.05 -15.90
CA LYS A 28 10.27 5.43 -15.08
C LYS A 28 9.66 4.33 -14.21
N ALA A 29 10.40 3.23 -14.05
CA ALA A 29 10.06 2.24 -13.05
C ALA A 29 10.05 2.87 -11.64
N PRO A 30 9.07 2.53 -10.79
CA PRO A 30 9.03 3.02 -9.41
C PRO A 30 10.27 2.53 -8.66
N LYS A 31 10.95 3.45 -7.96
CA LYS A 31 12.14 3.15 -7.17
C LYS A 31 11.78 3.19 -5.69
N PRO A 32 11.90 2.07 -4.95
CA PRO A 32 11.67 2.10 -3.51
C PRO A 32 12.74 2.94 -2.80
N PRO A 33 12.41 3.58 -1.67
CA PRO A 33 13.40 4.23 -0.82
C PRO A 33 14.37 3.19 -0.22
N LYS A 34 15.51 3.66 0.31
CA LYS A 34 16.42 2.79 1.05
C LYS A 34 15.70 2.24 2.29
N ILE A 35 15.79 0.94 2.48
CA ILE A 35 15.12 0.22 3.59
C ILE A 35 16.12 0.06 4.74
N SER A 36 15.66 0.28 5.97
CA SER A 36 16.40 -0.11 7.18
C SER A 36 16.20 -1.59 7.47
N LEU A 37 17.25 -2.29 7.92
CA LEU A 37 17.15 -3.68 8.40
C LEU A 37 16.73 -3.75 9.88
N GLU A 38 16.65 -2.60 10.56
CA GLU A 38 16.17 -2.56 11.94
C GLU A 38 14.67 -2.87 12.01
N PRO A 39 14.21 -3.57 13.06
CA PRO A 39 12.79 -3.74 13.28
C PRO A 39 12.06 -2.39 13.39
N PRO A 40 10.84 -2.28 12.84
CA PRO A 40 10.06 -1.06 13.00
C PRO A 40 9.79 -0.81 14.48
N LYS A 41 9.82 0.47 14.89
CA LYS A 41 9.49 0.86 16.26
C LYS A 41 8.04 0.46 16.59
N PRO A 42 7.74 0.07 17.85
CA PRO A 42 6.38 -0.21 18.27
C PRO A 42 5.44 0.95 17.96
N GLY A 43 4.29 0.62 17.39
CA GLY A 43 3.29 1.59 16.94
C GLY A 43 1.90 1.30 17.47
N THR A 44 0.89 1.94 16.86
CA THR A 44 -0.52 1.79 17.24
C THR A 44 -1.02 0.35 17.11
N ARG A 45 -0.50 -0.43 16.16
CA ARG A 45 -0.79 -1.87 16.04
C ARG A 45 -0.32 -2.66 17.27
N THR A 46 0.89 -2.38 17.77
CA THR A 46 1.44 -3.04 18.95
C THR A 46 0.61 -2.71 20.20
N LEU A 47 0.17 -1.46 20.35
CA LEU A 47 -0.76 -1.05 21.41
C LEU A 47 -2.08 -1.83 21.33
N LEU A 48 -2.65 -1.95 20.13
CA LEU A 48 -3.89 -2.70 19.90
C LEU A 48 -3.75 -4.17 20.32
N ASP A 49 -2.67 -4.85 19.92
CA ASP A 49 -2.44 -6.25 20.27
C ASP A 49 -2.28 -6.47 21.78
N ALA A 50 -1.58 -5.55 22.45
CA ALA A 50 -1.28 -5.69 23.86
C ALA A 50 -2.45 -5.32 24.79
N GLN A 51 -3.27 -4.34 24.40
CA GLN A 51 -4.24 -3.70 25.32
C GLN A 51 -5.66 -3.63 24.78
N GLY A 52 -5.88 -4.04 23.53
CA GLY A 52 -7.20 -4.07 22.90
C GLY A 52 -7.69 -2.71 22.39
N PRO A 53 -8.85 -2.70 21.71
CA PRO A 53 -9.32 -1.56 20.93
C PRO A 53 -9.71 -0.35 21.79
N LYS A 54 -10.25 -0.57 23.01
CA LYS A 54 -10.61 0.53 23.91
C LYS A 54 -9.38 1.35 24.31
N ALA A 55 -8.27 0.69 24.63
CA ALA A 55 -7.03 1.36 24.98
C ALA A 55 -6.47 2.21 23.83
N VAL A 56 -6.62 1.75 22.58
CA VAL A 56 -6.24 2.53 21.40
C VAL A 56 -7.10 3.80 21.28
N ALA A 57 -8.43 3.68 21.44
CA ALA A 57 -9.33 4.83 21.37
C ALA A 57 -9.02 5.86 22.48
N ASP A 58 -8.83 5.39 23.72
CA ASP A 58 -8.48 6.25 24.85
C ASP A 58 -7.10 6.92 24.63
N TRP A 59 -6.12 6.18 24.10
CA TRP A 59 -4.80 6.73 23.74
C TRP A 59 -4.89 7.80 22.65
N MET A 60 -5.70 7.57 21.62
CA MET A 60 -5.91 8.53 20.53
C MET A 60 -6.51 9.85 21.05
N LEU A 61 -7.51 9.76 21.93
CA LEU A 61 -8.15 10.94 22.54
C LEU A 61 -7.17 11.76 23.40
N ALA A 62 -6.16 11.12 23.97
CA ALA A 62 -5.15 11.76 24.80
C ALA A 62 -3.97 12.36 24.00
N GLN A 63 -3.94 12.26 22.66
CA GLN A 63 -2.86 12.83 21.86
C GLN A 63 -3.12 14.32 21.57
N ASP A 64 -2.18 15.19 21.95
CA ASP A 64 -2.20 16.61 21.57
C ASP A 64 -1.81 16.84 20.09
N ARG A 65 -1.18 15.85 19.46
CA ARG A 65 -0.73 15.90 18.06
C ARG A 65 -1.80 15.36 17.12
N LEU A 66 -1.83 15.91 15.90
CA LEU A 66 -2.64 15.36 14.82
C LEU A 66 -2.19 13.94 14.48
N LEU A 67 -3.16 13.04 14.40
CA LEU A 67 -2.98 11.68 13.89
C LEU A 67 -3.45 11.61 12.43
N LEU A 68 -2.75 10.84 11.62
CA LEU A 68 -2.99 10.74 10.18
C LEU A 68 -3.34 9.30 9.80
N THR A 69 -4.17 9.15 8.77
CA THR A 69 -4.42 7.88 8.09
C THR A 69 -4.04 8.04 6.63
N ASP A 70 -3.08 7.26 6.17
CA ASP A 70 -2.70 7.20 4.77
C ASP A 70 -3.75 6.38 3.99
N THR A 71 -4.44 7.02 3.05
CA THR A 71 -5.48 6.40 2.21
C THR A 71 -4.98 6.01 0.82
N THR A 72 -3.71 6.28 0.49
CA THR A 72 -3.11 6.09 -0.86
C THR A 72 -3.32 4.69 -1.43
N MET A 73 -3.39 3.68 -0.56
CA MET A 73 -3.46 2.27 -0.96
C MET A 73 -4.90 1.73 -1.13
N ARG A 74 -5.96 2.52 -0.91
CA ARG A 74 -7.35 2.01 -0.96
C ARG A 74 -8.40 2.95 -1.52
N ASP A 75 -8.48 4.17 -1.02
CA ASP A 75 -9.58 5.10 -1.37
C ASP A 75 -9.46 5.55 -2.82
#